data_AF-A0A640P522-F1
#
_entry.id   AF-A0A640P522-F1
#
_cell.length_a   1.000
_cell.length_b   1.000
_cell.length_c   1.000
_cell.angle_alpha   90.00
_cell.angle_beta   90.00
_cell.angle_gamma   90.00
#
_symmetry.space_group_name_H-M   'P 1'
#
loop_
_entity.id
_entity.type
_entity.pdbx_description
1 polymer ?
#
loop_
_entity_poly.entity_id
_entity_poly.type
_entity_poly.pdbx_seq_one_letter_code
_entity_poly.pdbx_strand_id
1 'polypeptide(L)' 'MSAQEVADRAGISRGMLSRIEKADPKCEIGATFEVARIVGVTLFEAEPSRLTMQVRQIEEKLSLLPKSARKTKMEVIDDF' A
#
# COMPACT_ATOMS: atom_id res chain seq x y z
N MET A 1 8.01 1.25 -22.60
CA MET A 1 7.62 -0.10 -22.19
C MET A 1 6.20 -0.32 -22.66
N SER A 2 5.94 -1.37 -23.43
CA SER A 2 4.60 -1.68 -23.92
C SER A 2 3.75 -2.35 -22.84
N ALA A 3 2.41 -2.32 -22.98
CA ALA A 3 1.51 -3.00 -22.04
C ALA A 3 1.76 -4.52 -22.00
N GLN A 4 2.16 -5.12 -23.12
CA GLN A 4 2.52 -6.54 -23.16
C GLN A 4 3.80 -6.81 -22.35
N GLU A 5 4.84 -5.99 -22.52
CA GLU A 5 6.08 -6.11 -21.73
C GLU A 5 5.84 -5.98 -20.22
N VAL A 6 4.96 -5.08 -19.79
CA VAL A 6 4.61 -4.96 -18.37
C VAL A 6 3.89 -6.21 -17.87
N ALA A 7 2.93 -6.70 -18.64
CA ALA A 7 2.16 -7.90 -18.30
C ALA A 7 3.08 -9.13 -18.17
N ASP A 8 4.00 -9.30 -19.12
CA ASP A 8 4.98 -10.39 -19.11
C ASP A 8 5.91 -10.31 -17.89
N ARG A 9 6.40 -9.10 -17.57
CA ARG A 9 7.26 -8.89 -16.39
C ARG A 9 6.53 -9.07 -15.06
N ALA A 10 5.24 -8.75 -15.02
CA ALA A 10 4.39 -8.93 -13.84
C ALA A 10 3.84 -10.37 -13.73
N GLY A 11 4.06 -11.24 -14.72
CA GLY A 11 3.53 -12.61 -14.74
C GLY A 11 2.00 -12.67 -14.87
N ILE A 12 1.37 -11.67 -15.49
CA ILE A 12 -0.09 -11.57 -15.65
C ILE A 12 -0.50 -11.51 -17.11
N SER A 13 -1.78 -11.75 -17.40
CA SER A 13 -2.29 -11.52 -18.75
C SER A 13 -2.42 -10.02 -19.05
N ARG A 14 -2.29 -9.64 -20.32
CA ARG A 14 -2.55 -8.27 -20.78
C ARG A 14 -3.97 -7.77 -20.42
N GLY A 15 -4.95 -8.69 -20.38
CA GLY A 15 -6.30 -8.38 -19.94
C GLY A 15 -6.38 -8.04 -18.44
N MET A 16 -5.59 -8.73 -17.60
CA MET A 16 -5.49 -8.40 -16.17
C MET A 16 -4.85 -7.02 -15.96
N LEU A 17 -3.78 -6.70 -16.71
CA LEU A 17 -3.18 -5.36 -16.68
C LEU A 17 -4.22 -4.27 -17.04
N SER A 18 -5.03 -4.49 -18.07
CA SER A 18 -6.09 -3.53 -18.44
C SER A 18 -7.17 -3.37 -17.37
N ARG A 19 -7.46 -4.41 -16.58
CA ARG A 19 -8.40 -4.31 -15.44
C ARG A 19 -7.79 -3.57 -14.26
N ILE A 20 -6.50 -3.75 -14.00
CA ILE A 20 -5.75 -2.97 -13.00
C ILE A 20 -5.78 -1.48 -13.37
N GLU A 21 -5.55 -1.13 -14.64
CA GLU A 21 -5.64 0.25 -15.14
C GLU A 21 -7.03 0.89 -14.93
N LYS A 22 -8.09 0.07 -14.94
CA LYS A 22 -9.48 0.49 -14.71
C LYS A 22 -9.90 0.45 -13.24
N ALA A 23 -8.96 0.16 -12.33
CA ALA A 23 -9.21 0.01 -10.91
C ALA A 23 -10.32 -1.02 -10.59
N ASP A 24 -10.35 -2.14 -11.32
CA ASP A 24 -11.26 -3.25 -11.03
C ASP A 24 -10.93 -3.85 -9.64
N PRO A 25 -11.84 -3.78 -8.65
CA PRO A 25 -11.59 -4.25 -7.28
C PRO A 25 -11.44 -5.78 -7.19
N LYS A 26 -11.74 -6.53 -8.25
CA LYS A 26 -11.51 -7.98 -8.32
C LYS A 26 -10.05 -8.34 -8.67
N CYS A 27 -9.22 -7.36 -9.01
CA CYS A 27 -7.79 -7.63 -9.23
C CYS A 27 -7.10 -7.83 -7.88
N GLU A 28 -6.23 -8.84 -7.80
CA GLU A 28 -5.43 -9.07 -6.61
C GLU A 28 -4.53 -7.87 -6.31
N ILE A 29 -4.47 -7.49 -5.04
CA ILE A 29 -3.69 -6.33 -4.59
C ILE A 29 -2.18 -6.53 -4.87
N GLY A 30 -1.69 -7.77 -4.74
CA GLY A 30 -0.29 -8.12 -5.02
C GLY A 30 0.10 -7.86 -6.47
N ALA A 31 -0.74 -8.26 -7.44
CA ALA A 31 -0.52 -7.97 -8.86
C ALA A 31 -0.50 -6.46 -9.15
N THR A 32 -1.33 -5.69 -8.46
CA THR A 32 -1.36 -4.22 -8.58
C THR A 32 -0.07 -3.59 -8.05
N PHE A 33 0.43 -4.05 -6.91
CA PHE A 33 1.69 -3.58 -6.34
C PHE A 33 2.89 -3.93 -7.23
N GLU A 34 2.92 -5.13 -7.79
CA GLU A 34 3.99 -5.56 -8.69
C GLU A 34 4.02 -4.70 -9.97
N VAL A 35 2.86 -4.47 -10.59
CA VAL A 35 2.74 -3.57 -11.74
C VAL A 35 3.24 -2.17 -11.40
N ALA A 36 2.79 -1.59 -10.27
CA ALA A 36 3.23 -0.27 -9.83
C ALA A 36 4.75 -0.21 -9.64
N ARG A 37 5.36 -1.24 -9.06
CA ARG A 37 6.81 -1.35 -8.90
C ARG A 37 7.56 -1.43 -10.22
N ILE A 38 7.02 -2.16 -11.20
CA ILE A 38 7.59 -2.30 -12.55
C ILE A 38 7.54 -0.98 -13.33
N VAL A 39 6.45 -0.22 -13.21
CA VAL A 39 6.27 1.06 -13.90
C VAL A 39 6.85 2.26 -13.14
N GLY A 40 7.38 2.05 -11.94
CA GLY A 40 7.97 3.11 -11.12
C GLY A 40 6.94 4.03 -10.45
N VAL A 41 5.71 3.55 -10.25
CA VAL A 41 4.69 4.27 -9.47
C VAL A 41 4.91 4.00 -7.99
N THR A 42 5.28 5.05 -7.28
CA THR A 42 5.47 5.01 -5.83
C THR A 42 4.12 5.03 -5.12
N LEU A 43 3.65 3.86 -4.67
CA LEU A 43 2.40 3.74 -3.89
C LEU A 43 2.58 4.15 -2.42
N PHE A 44 3.80 3.96 -1.89
CA PHE A 44 4.16 4.26 -0.51
C PHE A 44 5.43 5.10 -0.48
N GLU A 45 5.47 6.12 0.38
CA GLU A 45 6.70 6.90 0.56
C GLU A 45 7.83 6.01 1.10
N ALA A 46 8.91 5.92 0.32
CA ALA A 46 10.04 5.04 0.63
C ALA A 46 11.03 5.64 1.66
N GLU A 47 10.80 6.87 2.12
CA GLU A 47 11.67 7.55 3.08
C GLU A 47 11.36 7.11 4.52
N PRO A 48 12.21 6.29 5.17
CA PRO A 48 11.97 5.82 6.53
C PRO A 48 11.94 6.99 7.54
N SER A 49 12.64 8.07 7.19
CA SER A 49 12.67 9.32 7.94
C SER A 49 11.29 9.98 8.02
N ARG A 50 10.49 9.93 6.93
CA ARG A 50 9.13 10.48 6.90
C ARG A 50 8.16 9.64 7.71
N LEU A 51 8.25 8.30 7.64
CA LEU A 51 7.41 7.44 8.47
C LEU A 51 7.68 7.69 9.96
N THR A 52 8.95 7.76 10.35
CA THR A 52 9.35 8.07 11.73
C THR A 52 8.81 9.42 12.18
N MET A 53 8.89 10.44 11.31
CA MET A 53 8.33 11.76 11.58
C MET A 53 6.79 11.72 11.75
N GLN A 54 6.08 11.00 10.89
CA GLN A 54 4.63 10.86 10.96
C GLN A 54 4.20 10.12 12.24
N VAL A 55 4.89 9.05 12.60
CA VAL A 55 4.66 8.31 13.85
C VAL A 55 4.83 9.26 15.04
N ARG A 56 5.94 9.99 15.10
CA ARG A 56 6.19 10.95 16.18
C ARG A 56 5.11 12.04 16.25
N GLN A 57 4.68 12.59 15.13
CA GLN A 57 3.59 13.59 15.09
C GLN A 57 2.26 13.03 15.62
N ILE A 58 1.97 11.76 15.32
CA ILE A 58 0.78 11.07 15.84
C ILE A 58 0.93 10.85 17.35
N GLU A 59 2.09 10.38 17.82
CA GLU A 59 2.36 10.16 19.26
C GLU A 59 2.25 11.46 20.05
N GLU A 60 2.79 12.57 19.54
CA GLU A 60 2.66 13.90 20.15
C GLU A 60 1.19 14.31 20.27
N LYS A 61 0.37 14.14 19.21
CA LYS A 61 -1.07 14.41 19.28
C LYS A 61 -1.80 13.49 20.26
N LEU A 62 -1.47 12.20 20.28
CA LEU A 62 -2.07 11.22 21.20
C LEU A 62 -1.70 11.52 22.66
N SER A 63 -0.53 12.12 22.91
CA SER A 63 -0.10 12.53 24.26
C SER A 63 -1.00 13.60 24.87
N LEU A 64 -1.59 14.46 24.02
CA LEU A 64 -2.53 15.50 24.41
C LEU A 64 -3.93 14.94 24.72
N LEU A 65 -4.24 13.72 24.26
CA LEU A 65 -5.55 13.13 24.46
C LEU A 65 -5.68 12.53 25.88
N PRO A 66 -6.82 12.74 26.57
CA PRO A 66 -7.07 12.14 27.87
C PRO A 66 -7.11 10.60 27.75
N LYS A 67 -6.80 9.91 28.85
CA LYS A 67 -6.78 8.43 28.89
C LYS A 67 -8.09 7.80 28.39
N SER A 68 -9.23 8.48 28.58
CA SER A 68 -10.55 8.05 28.12
C SER A 68 -10.74 8.06 26.59
N ALA A 69 -9.93 8.80 25.84
CA ALA A 69 -10.01 8.89 24.38
C ALA A 69 -9.05 7.94 23.65
N ARG A 70 -8.20 7.21 24.39
CA ARG A 70 -7.25 6.26 23.80
C ARG A 70 -8.00 4.98 23.40
N LYS A 71 -7.90 4.58 22.12
CA LYS A 71 -8.43 3.28 21.67
C LYS A 71 -7.65 2.16 22.36
N THR A 72 -8.36 1.14 22.85
CA THR A 72 -7.75 -0.07 23.41
C THR A 72 -6.91 -0.75 22.32
N LYS A 73 -5.67 -1.12 22.63
CA LYS A 73 -4.87 -1.98 21.75
C LYS A 73 -5.61 -3.32 21.61
N MET A 74 -6.23 -3.55 20.46
CA MET A 74 -6.60 -4.91 20.06
C MET A 74 -5.32 -5.63 19.64
N GLU A 75 -5.12 -6.84 20.15
CA GLU A 75 -4.17 -7.75 19.54
C GLU A 75 -4.63 -8.02 18.10
N VAL A 76 -3.76 -7.71 17.15
CA VAL A 76 -3.96 -8.11 15.76
C VAL A 76 -3.65 -9.60 15.71
N ILE A 77 -4.66 -10.42 15.43
CA ILE A 77 -4.44 -11.81 15.04
C ILE A 77 -4.05 -11.76 13.57
N ASP A 78 -2.77 -11.97 13.30
CA ASP A 78 -2.21 -12.06 11.96
C ASP A 78 -2.18 -13.54 11.57
N ASP A 79 -3.15 -13.97 10.76
CA ASP A 79 -3.31 -15.33 10.24
C ASP A 79 -3.00 -15.43 8.73
N PHE A 80 -2.28 -14.43 8.20
CA PHE A 80 -1.78 -14.40 6.82
C PHE A 80 -0.38 -15.03 6.67
#